data_AF-A0A2V2CT39-F1
#
_entry.id   AF-A0A2V2CT39-F1
#
_cell.length_a   1.000
_cell.length_b   1.000
_cell.length_c   1.000
_cell.angle_alpha   90.00
_cell.angle_beta   90.00
_cell.angle_gamma   90.00
#
_symmetry.space_group_name_H-M   'P 1'
#
loop_
_entity.id
_entity.type
_entity.pdbx_description
1 polymer ?
#
loop_
_entity_poly.entity_id
_entity_poly.type
_entity_poly.pdbx_seq_one_letter_code
_entity_poly.pdbx_strand_id
1 'polypeptide(L)'
;MSGGVDSSVAAALLKERGYDTVGVTLRLKPGDGADGDIEDAKNVAKALKIEHCVLDLRGEFKEKVMDYFAAEYLRGATPNPCVVCNREIKFGAMLKFALENGGDYVATGHYASLDKSGE
;
A
#
# COMPACT_ATOMS: atom_id res chain seq x y z
N MET A 1 -0.08 -5.36 0.04
CA MET A 1 1.03 -6.32 -0.14
C MET A 1 1.95 -5.81 -1.24
N SER A 2 3.19 -5.46 -0.90
CA SER A 2 4.15 -4.86 -1.85
C SER A 2 5.17 -5.86 -2.42
N GLY A 3 4.90 -7.16 -2.32
CA GLY A 3 5.87 -8.23 -2.60
C GLY A 3 6.89 -8.46 -1.46
N GLY A 4 7.09 -7.46 -0.60
CA GLY A 4 8.02 -7.53 0.54
C GLY A 4 7.49 -8.30 1.76
N VAL A 5 8.44 -8.80 2.57
CA VAL A 5 8.20 -9.67 3.73
C VAL A 5 7.27 -9.07 4.78
N ASP A 6 7.41 -7.78 5.10
CA ASP A 6 6.62 -7.15 6.17
C ASP A 6 5.12 -7.18 5.87
N SER A 7 4.77 -6.88 4.61
CA SER A 7 3.37 -6.90 4.18
C SER A 7 2.80 -8.31 4.07
N SER A 8 3.66 -9.28 3.75
CA SER A 8 3.32 -10.71 3.69
C SER A 8 3.06 -11.28 5.07
N VAL A 9 3.92 -10.98 6.05
CA VAL A 9 3.74 -11.39 7.45
C VAL A 9 2.54 -10.69 8.08
N ALA A 10 2.32 -9.40 7.80
CA ALA A 10 1.13 -8.71 8.27
C ALA A 10 -0.17 -9.38 7.78
N ALA A 11 -0.24 -9.75 6.49
CA ALA A 11 -1.39 -10.49 5.94
C ALA A 11 -1.55 -11.88 6.59
N ALA A 12 -0.45 -12.60 6.80
CA ALA A 12 -0.46 -13.90 7.46
C ALA A 12 -1.00 -13.83 8.90
N LEU A 13 -0.54 -12.83 9.67
CA LEU A 13 -0.99 -12.62 11.05
C LEU A 13 -2.48 -12.26 11.14
N LEU A 14 -3.00 -11.46 10.20
CA LEU A 14 -4.44 -11.15 10.14
C LEU A 14 -5.27 -12.38 9.80
N LYS A 15 -4.81 -13.18 8.83
CA LYS A 15 -5.47 -14.44 8.47
C LYS A 15 -5.48 -15.42 9.65
N GLU A 16 -4.36 -15.57 10.35
CA GLU A 16 -4.23 -16.41 11.55
C GLU A 16 -5.18 -15.96 12.67
N ARG A 17 -5.39 -14.65 12.83
CA ARG A 17 -6.35 -14.08 13.79
C ARG A 17 -7.81 -14.17 13.35
N GLY A 18 -8.11 -14.78 12.20
CA GLY A 18 -9.47 -15.03 11.73
C GLY A 18 -10.12 -13.86 10.98
N TYR A 19 -9.36 -12.85 10.56
CA TYR A 19 -9.90 -11.77 9.73
C TYR A 19 -10.14 -12.27 8.30
N ASP A 20 -11.25 -11.82 7.70
CA ASP A 20 -11.44 -11.93 6.26
C ASP A 20 -10.48 -10.94 5.57
N THR A 21 -9.40 -11.48 5.00
CA THR A 21 -8.24 -10.71 4.59
C THR A 21 -8.11 -10.76 3.08
N VAL A 22 -8.01 -9.60 2.44
CA VAL A 22 -7.72 -9.45 1.00
C VAL A 22 -6.38 -8.73 0.83
N GLY A 23 -5.50 -9.30 0.02
CA GLY A 23 -4.22 -8.70 -0.35
C GLY A 23 -4.37 -7.69 -1.47
N VAL A 24 -3.99 -6.42 -1.24
CA VAL A 24 -4.01 -5.38 -2.28
C VAL A 24 -2.59 -4.94 -2.63
N THR A 25 -2.18 -5.03 -3.89
CA THR A 25 -0.90 -4.46 -4.38
C THR A 25 -1.16 -3.15 -5.12
N LEU A 26 -0.38 -2.12 -4.81
CA LEU A 26 -0.50 -0.81 -5.45
C LEU A 26 0.48 -0.71 -6.63
N ARG A 27 -0.02 -0.57 -7.85
CA ARG A 27 0.80 -0.32 -9.03
C ARG A 27 1.02 1.18 -9.17
N LEU A 28 2.25 1.64 -8.89
CA LEU A 28 2.62 3.07 -8.85
C LEU A 28 3.58 3.50 -9.97
N LYS A 29 4.25 2.56 -10.64
CA LYS A 29 5.19 2.81 -11.75
C LYS A 29 5.04 1.74 -12.84
N PRO A 30 5.40 2.04 -14.10
CA PRO A 30 5.52 1.03 -15.15
C PRO A 30 6.82 0.22 -15.01
N GLY A 31 6.84 -1.00 -15.58
CA GLY A 31 8.05 -1.80 -15.83
C GLY A 31 8.23 -3.05 -14.96
N ASP A 32 9.16 -3.90 -15.39
CA ASP A 32 9.38 -5.29 -14.97
C ASP A 32 9.48 -5.50 -13.44
N GLY A 33 10.07 -4.55 -12.71
CA GLY A 33 10.19 -4.64 -11.26
C GLY A 33 8.86 -4.55 -10.51
N ALA A 34 7.91 -3.77 -11.02
CA ALA A 34 6.56 -3.72 -10.43
C ALA A 34 5.78 -5.01 -10.70
N ASP A 35 6.04 -5.67 -11.83
CA ASP A 35 5.39 -6.92 -12.18
C ASP A 35 5.95 -8.10 -11.37
N GLY A 36 7.25 -8.08 -11.03
CA GLY A 36 7.86 -9.01 -10.07
C GLY A 36 7.24 -8.90 -8.67
N ASP A 37 7.14 -7.68 -8.12
CA ASP A 37 6.54 -7.46 -6.80
C ASP A 37 5.06 -7.90 -6.74
N ILE A 38 4.32 -7.70 -7.83
CA ILE A 38 2.94 -8.17 -7.97
C ILE A 38 2.88 -9.69 -7.96
N GLU A 39 3.79 -10.36 -8.67
CA GLU A 39 3.83 -11.81 -8.74
C GLU A 39 4.22 -12.44 -7.40
N ASP A 40 5.19 -11.87 -6.70
CA ASP A 40 5.56 -12.29 -5.35
C ASP A 40 4.39 -12.13 -4.37
N ALA A 41 3.68 -10.99 -4.43
CA ALA A 41 2.49 -10.76 -3.63
C ALA A 41 1.36 -11.77 -3.94
N LYS A 42 1.14 -12.10 -5.21
CA LYS A 42 0.18 -13.14 -5.64
C LYS A 42 0.56 -14.51 -5.11
N ASN A 43 1.83 -14.89 -5.19
CA ASN A 43 2.32 -16.19 -4.73
C ASN A 43 2.14 -16.34 -3.22
N VAL A 44 2.44 -15.29 -2.45
CA VAL A 44 2.18 -15.27 -1.00
C VAL A 44 0.69 -15.35 -0.72
N ALA A 45 -0.14 -14.55 -1.38
CA ALA A 45 -1.59 -14.57 -1.17
C ALA A 45 -2.18 -15.96 -1.46
N LYS A 46 -1.72 -16.61 -2.52
CA LYS A 46 -2.08 -17.99 -2.87
C LYS A 46 -1.68 -18.98 -1.78
N ALA A 47 -0.47 -18.87 -1.23
CA ALA A 47 -0.01 -19.72 -0.13
C ALA A 47 -0.83 -19.52 1.15
N LEU A 48 -1.23 -18.27 1.43
CA LEU A 48 -2.09 -17.89 2.57
C LEU A 48 -3.58 -18.18 2.34
N LYS A 49 -3.98 -18.58 1.11
CA LYS A 49 -5.38 -18.78 0.71
C LYS A 49 -6.24 -17.54 0.98
N ILE A 50 -5.73 -16.38 0.58
CA ILE A 50 -6.45 -15.10 0.59
C ILE A 50 -6.59 -14.58 -0.84
N GLU A 51 -7.62 -13.78 -1.09
CA GLU A 51 -7.76 -13.11 -2.38
C GLU A 51 -6.67 -12.05 -2.57
N HIS A 52 -6.32 -11.79 -3.83
CA HIS A 52 -5.34 -10.76 -4.19
C HIS A 52 -5.81 -9.94 -5.38
N CYS A 53 -5.69 -8.63 -5.26
CA CYS A 53 -5.98 -7.70 -6.35
C CYS A 53 -4.88 -6.64 -6.51
N VAL A 54 -4.83 -6.06 -7.71
CA VAL A 54 -3.90 -4.98 -8.05
C VAL A 54 -4.70 -3.71 -8.28
N LEU A 55 -4.38 -2.67 -7.52
CA LEU A 55 -4.96 -1.35 -7.66
C LEU A 55 -3.97 -0.45 -8.42
N ASP A 56 -4.36 0.00 -9.60
CA ASP A 56 -3.56 0.91 -10.42
C ASP A 56 -3.78 2.35 -9.97
N LEU A 57 -2.74 2.95 -9.37
CA LEU A 57 -2.75 4.32 -8.87
C LEU A 57 -1.62 5.14 -9.52
N ARG A 58 -1.20 4.78 -10.74
CA ARG A 58 -0.11 5.48 -11.42
C ARG A 58 -0.44 6.96 -11.66
N GLY A 59 -1.70 7.26 -12.00
CA GLY A 59 -2.16 8.64 -12.21
C GLY A 59 -2.07 9.47 -10.94
N GLU A 60 -2.69 8.98 -9.87
CA GLU A 60 -2.73 9.62 -8.56
C GLU A 60 -1.32 9.74 -7.96
N PHE A 61 -0.49 8.70 -8.10
CA PHE A 61 0.89 8.74 -7.63
C PHE A 61 1.70 9.80 -8.37
N LYS A 62 1.55 9.90 -9.70
CA LYS A 62 2.21 10.94 -10.47
C LYS A 62 1.77 12.33 -9.99
N GLU A 63 0.46 12.59 -9.99
CA GLU A 63 -0.10 13.92 -9.70
C GLU A 63 0.18 14.35 -8.25
N LYS A 64 -0.02 13.46 -7.28
CA LYS A 64 0.04 13.81 -5.86
C LYS A 64 1.42 13.70 -5.26
N VAL A 65 2.27 12.79 -5.75
CA VAL A 65 3.59 12.50 -5.16
C VAL A 65 4.72 12.97 -6.05
N MET A 66 4.75 12.54 -7.32
CA MET A 66 5.89 12.80 -8.19
C MET A 66 5.95 14.26 -8.67
N ASP A 67 4.81 14.86 -9.01
CA ASP A 67 4.75 16.26 -9.44
C ASP A 67 5.12 17.21 -8.27
N TYR A 68 4.67 16.90 -7.05
CA TYR A 68 5.14 17.55 -5.81
C TYR A 68 6.65 17.42 -5.66
N PHE A 69 7.17 16.20 -5.72
CA PHE A 69 8.60 15.91 -5.55
C PHE A 69 9.46 16.70 -6.54
N ALA A 70 9.11 16.68 -7.83
CA ALA A 70 9.82 17.41 -8.87
C ALA A 70 9.78 18.92 -8.64
N ALA A 71 8.61 19.48 -8.29
CA ALA A 71 8.45 20.91 -8.06
C ALA A 71 9.25 21.43 -6.84
N GLU A 72 9.39 20.62 -5.79
CA GLU A 72 10.23 20.95 -4.62
C GLU A 72 11.73 20.85 -4.94
N TYR A 73 12.14 19.87 -5.74
CA TYR A 73 13.53 19.78 -6.20
C TYR A 73 13.92 20.98 -7.08
N LEU A 74 13.05 21.37 -8.01
CA LEU A 74 13.31 22.49 -8.93
C LEU A 74 13.47 23.85 -8.23
N ARG A 75 12.94 24.00 -7.01
CA ARG A 75 13.12 25.20 -6.17
C ARG A 75 14.29 25.09 -5.18
N GLY A 76 15.10 24.02 -5.26
CA GLY A 76 16.26 23.81 -4.39
C GLY A 76 15.93 23.27 -3.01
N ALA A 77 14.73 22.72 -2.79
CA ALA A 77 14.38 22.05 -1.54
C ALA A 77 14.77 20.56 -1.57
N THR A 78 14.73 19.91 -0.40
CA THR A 78 14.88 18.45 -0.26
C THR A 78 13.55 17.85 0.23
N PRO A 79 12.62 17.52 -0.67
CA PRO A 79 11.30 16.99 -0.29
C PRO A 79 11.36 15.55 0.22
N ASN A 80 10.37 15.18 1.03
CA ASN A 80 10.12 13.79 1.43
C ASN A 80 8.85 13.26 0.74
N PRO A 81 8.97 12.57 -0.41
CA PRO A 81 7.82 12.06 -1.15
C PRO A 81 7.11 10.92 -0.41
N CYS A 82 7.80 10.20 0.48
CA CYS A 82 7.24 9.07 1.20
C CYS A 82 6.15 9.50 2.18
N VAL A 83 6.30 10.68 2.82
CA VAL A 83 5.27 11.25 3.71
C VAL A 83 4.00 11.57 2.92
N VAL A 84 4.16 12.16 1.72
CA VAL A 84 3.03 12.46 0.84
C VAL A 84 2.38 11.19 0.30
N CYS A 85 3.19 10.20 -0.11
CA CYS A 85 2.69 8.89 -0.54
C CYS A 85 1.88 8.18 0.55
N ASN A 86 2.34 8.21 1.80
CA ASN A 86 1.56 7.66 2.90
C ASN A 86 0.20 8.35 3.02
N ARG A 87 0.16 9.69 3.01
CA ARG A 87 -1.07 10.47 3.16
C ARG A 87 -2.04 10.29 1.98
N GLU A 88 -1.55 10.46 0.76
CA GLU A 88 -2.41 10.55 -0.44
C GLU A 88 -2.72 9.17 -1.03
N ILE A 89 -1.77 8.22 -0.95
CA ILE A 89 -1.86 6.94 -1.66
C ILE A 89 -2.22 5.81 -0.71
N LYS A 90 -1.42 5.58 0.34
CA LYS A 90 -1.61 4.42 1.22
C LYS A 90 -2.79 4.59 2.20
N PHE A 91 -2.91 5.75 2.82
CA PHE A 91 -4.00 6.07 3.75
C PHE A 91 -5.08 6.95 3.11
N GLY A 92 -4.88 7.37 1.86
CA GLY A 92 -5.87 8.08 1.04
C GLY A 92 -6.54 7.11 0.07
N ALA A 93 -6.01 6.99 -1.14
CA ALA A 93 -6.60 6.20 -2.22
C ALA A 93 -6.85 4.72 -1.86
N MET A 94 -5.90 4.05 -1.19
CA MET A 94 -6.07 2.64 -0.80
C MET A 94 -7.10 2.45 0.32
N LEU A 95 -7.20 3.39 1.27
CA LEU A 95 -8.26 3.38 2.28
C LEU A 95 -9.64 3.60 1.65
N LYS A 96 -9.75 4.57 0.73
CA LYS A 96 -10.99 4.80 -0.03
C LYS A 96 -11.41 3.54 -0.78
N PHE A 97 -10.48 2.91 -1.50
CA PHE A 97 -10.73 1.66 -2.20
C PHE A 97 -11.22 0.55 -1.26
N ALA A 98 -10.59 0.39 -0.09
CA ALA A 98 -11.00 -0.62 0.89
C ALA A 98 -12.45 -0.40 1.36
N LEU A 99 -12.80 0.84 1.74
CA LEU A 99 -14.15 1.19 2.20
C LEU A 99 -15.21 1.00 1.10
N GLU A 100 -14.91 1.38 -0.14
CA GLU A 100 -15.82 1.22 -1.28
C GLU A 100 -16.04 -0.26 -1.66
N ASN A 101 -15.14 -1.16 -1.26
CA ASN A 101 -15.23 -2.60 -1.50
C ASN A 101 -15.60 -3.38 -0.23
N GLY A 102 -16.16 -2.71 0.78
CA GLY A 102 -16.72 -3.35 1.98
C GLY A 102 -15.70 -3.75 3.05
N GLY A 103 -14.47 -3.23 2.99
CA GLY A 103 -13.47 -3.44 4.04
C GLY A 103 -13.67 -2.52 5.24
N ASP A 104 -13.59 -3.07 6.45
CA ASP A 104 -13.69 -2.31 7.70
C ASP A 104 -12.35 -1.68 8.12
N TYR A 105 -11.23 -2.31 7.74
CA TYR A 105 -9.89 -1.92 8.16
C TYR A 105 -8.89 -1.98 7.02
N VAL A 106 -7.86 -1.15 7.12
CA VAL A 106 -6.65 -1.24 6.30
C VAL A 106 -5.47 -1.64 7.19
N ALA A 107 -4.67 -2.58 6.69
CA ALA A 107 -3.42 -2.97 7.32
C ALA A 107 -2.23 -2.78 6.37
N THR A 108 -1.08 -2.49 6.95
CA THR A 108 0.17 -2.31 6.22
C THR A 108 1.33 -2.96 6.99
N GLY A 109 2.45 -3.19 6.32
CA GLY A 109 3.69 -3.66 6.96
C GLY A 109 4.51 -2.54 7.62
N HIS A 110 3.92 -1.37 7.94
CA HIS A 110 4.66 -0.34 8.65
C HIS A 110 4.90 -0.76 10.10
N TYR A 111 6.13 -0.57 10.58
CA TYR A 111 6.49 -0.73 11.98
C TYR A 111 6.03 0.48 12.79
N ALA A 112 4.73 0.51 13.08
CA ALA A 112 4.08 1.54 13.89
C ALA A 112 2.96 0.92 14.72
N SER A 113 2.65 1.55 15.85
CA SER A 113 1.47 1.21 16.65
C SER A 113 0.50 2.37 16.60
N LEU A 114 -0.80 2.06 16.59
CA LEU A 114 -1.82 3.07 16.83
C LEU A 114 -1.77 3.44 18.31
N ASP A 115 -1.73 4.74 18.58
CA ASP A 115 -1.93 5.23 19.94
C ASP A 115 -3.42 5.20 20.25
N LYS A 116 -3.78 4.50 21.33
CA LYS A 116 -5.16 4.35 21.80
C LYS A 116 -5.44 5.20 23.04
N SER A 117 -4.51 6.04 23.47
CA SER A 117 -4.67 6.84 24.69
C SER A 117 -5.71 7.98 24.58
N GLY A 118 -6.49 8.03 23.49
CA GLY A 118 -7.51 9.05 23.24
C GLY A 118 -8.91 8.50 22.91
N GLU A 119 -9.14 7.19 23.08
CA GLU A 119 -10.48 6.57 23.09
C GLU A 119 -11.07 6.50 24.50
#